data_AF-A0A7Y3NP83-F1
#
_entry.id   AF-A0A7Y3NP83-F1
#
_cell.length_a   1.000
_cell.length_b   1.000
_cell.length_c   1.000
_cell.angle_alpha   90.00
_cell.angle_beta   90.00
_cell.angle_gamma   90.00
#
_symmetry.space_group_name_H-M   'P 1'
#
loop_
_entity.id
_entity.type
_entity.pdbx_description
1 polymer ?
#
loop_
_entity_poly.entity_id
_entity_poly.type
_entity_poly.pdbx_seq_one_letter_code
_entity_poly.pdbx_strand_id
1 'polypeptide(L)'
;MSDIIDLGGAPANEDCAQLGHTPDFERLNRLEVAAYRAAIIARFGPPPDGCTLVSVTNRHDFGVYYSLGLKVDALAYRRNPAVTAYTEAAQDGLESWVEAGFAPPVRYEDGSAPTVDRDRIDDIVTGALLATRPNADGRFAIPDFEALHRNLAAAYPASAEAAKILIQEIDA
;
A
#
# COMPACT_ATOMS: atom_id res chain seq x y z
N MET A 1 -15.48 21.43 0.33
CA MET A 1 -14.13 21.71 -0.21
C MET A 1 -13.24 20.61 0.31
N SER A 2 -12.43 20.01 -0.55
CA SER A 2 -11.56 18.91 -0.18
C SER A 2 -10.14 19.21 -0.61
N ASP A 3 -9.18 18.93 0.27
CA ASP A 3 -7.77 19.07 -0.02
C ASP A 3 -7.18 17.68 -0.31
N ILE A 4 -6.10 17.63 -1.09
CA ILE A 4 -5.37 16.40 -1.39
C ILE A 4 -3.96 16.57 -0.86
N ILE A 5 -3.55 15.67 0.04
CA ILE A 5 -2.18 15.53 0.49
C ILE A 5 -1.52 14.48 -0.41
N ASP A 6 -0.47 14.85 -1.12
CA ASP A 6 0.30 13.90 -1.95
C ASP A 6 1.24 13.09 -1.04
N LEU A 7 1.12 11.76 -1.09
CA LEU A 7 1.91 10.82 -0.31
C LEU A 7 3.08 10.22 -1.11
N GLY A 8 3.16 10.49 -2.42
CA GLY A 8 4.17 9.93 -3.32
C GLY A 8 3.73 8.68 -4.09
N GLY A 9 4.62 8.17 -4.96
CA GLY A 9 4.39 6.95 -5.75
C GLY A 9 4.71 5.64 -5.02
N ALA A 10 5.55 5.73 -3.99
CA ALA A 10 6.06 4.65 -3.13
C ALA A 10 6.49 5.27 -1.77
N PRO A 11 6.88 4.46 -0.77
CA PRO A 11 7.47 4.97 0.48
C PRO A 11 8.73 5.82 0.24
N ALA A 12 9.00 6.75 1.15
CA ALA A 12 9.97 7.83 0.94
C ALA A 12 11.42 7.38 0.70
N ASN A 13 11.84 6.25 1.29
CA ASN A 13 13.20 5.72 1.18
C ASN A 13 13.31 4.52 0.22
N GLU A 14 12.30 4.28 -0.61
CA GLU A 14 12.25 3.14 -1.52
C GLU A 14 12.43 3.58 -2.97
N ASP A 15 13.07 2.74 -3.78
CA ASP A 15 13.13 2.95 -5.22
C ASP A 15 11.72 2.84 -5.83
N CYS A 16 11.47 3.61 -6.88
CA CYS A 16 10.20 3.61 -7.60
C CYS A 16 10.40 3.82 -9.10
N ALA A 17 9.36 3.56 -9.88
CA ALA A 17 9.39 3.77 -11.32
C ALA A 17 9.72 5.25 -11.63
N GLN A 18 10.65 5.46 -12.55
CA GLN A 18 11.09 6.78 -12.98
C GLN A 18 10.72 7.06 -14.44
N LEU A 19 9.97 8.13 -14.66
CA LEU A 19 9.49 8.52 -15.98
C LEU A 19 10.69 8.82 -16.90
N GLY A 20 10.71 8.21 -18.08
CA GLY A 20 11.81 8.34 -19.04
C GLY A 20 13.01 7.42 -18.80
N HIS A 21 13.04 6.70 -17.67
CA HIS A 21 14.11 5.76 -17.33
C HIS A 21 13.61 4.32 -17.25
N THR A 22 12.49 4.10 -16.57
CA THR A 22 11.92 2.78 -16.34
C THR A 22 11.18 2.27 -17.58
N PRO A 23 11.55 1.11 -18.16
CA PRO A 23 10.75 0.45 -19.18
C PRO A 23 9.36 0.12 -18.65
N ASP A 24 8.32 0.25 -19.47
CA ASP A 24 6.94 -0.04 -19.06
C ASP A 24 6.48 0.77 -17.83
N PHE A 25 6.97 2.02 -17.75
CA PHE A 25 6.77 2.95 -16.65
C PHE A 25 5.31 3.03 -16.18
N GLU A 26 4.36 3.23 -17.09
CA GLU A 26 2.96 3.46 -16.71
C GLU A 26 2.38 2.26 -15.95
N ARG A 27 2.68 1.03 -16.38
CA ARG A 27 2.20 -0.17 -15.68
C ARG A 27 2.84 -0.29 -14.30
N LEU A 28 4.16 -0.12 -14.21
CA LEU A 28 4.91 -0.26 -12.96
C LEU A 28 4.52 0.81 -11.94
N ASN A 29 4.45 2.08 -12.34
CA ASN A 29 4.04 3.17 -11.46
C ASN A 29 2.60 3.00 -10.94
N ARG A 30 1.67 2.49 -11.77
CA ARG A 30 0.30 2.18 -11.31
C ARG A 30 0.29 1.01 -10.32
N LEU A 31 1.11 -0.02 -10.53
CA LEU A 31 1.24 -1.15 -9.61
C LEU A 31 1.80 -0.70 -8.26
N GLU A 32 2.83 0.13 -8.27
CA GLU A 32 3.43 0.72 -7.06
C GLU A 32 2.43 1.57 -6.28
N VAL A 33 1.69 2.47 -6.94
CA VAL A 33 0.66 3.29 -6.28
C VAL A 33 -0.47 2.42 -5.69
N ALA A 34 -0.85 1.34 -6.38
CA ALA A 34 -1.83 0.38 -5.86
C ALA A 34 -1.30 -0.38 -4.65
N ALA A 35 -0.05 -0.86 -4.69
CA ALA A 35 0.60 -1.51 -3.56
C ALA A 35 0.77 -0.55 -2.37
N TYR A 36 1.14 0.70 -2.64
CA TYR A 36 1.35 1.71 -1.60
C TYR A 36 0.05 2.07 -0.88
N ARG A 37 -1.06 2.15 -1.63
CA ARG A 37 -2.39 2.24 -1.02
C ARG A 37 -2.68 1.09 -0.07
N ALA A 38 -2.36 -0.15 -0.47
CA ALA A 38 -2.57 -1.31 0.39
C ALA A 38 -1.65 -1.27 1.63
N ALA A 39 -0.41 -0.79 1.50
CA ALA A 39 0.52 -0.60 2.60
C ALA A 39 0.04 0.47 3.61
N ILE A 40 -0.45 1.62 3.14
CA ILE A 40 -1.09 2.65 3.98
C ILE A 40 -2.29 2.06 4.73
N ILE A 41 -3.12 1.26 4.05
CA ILE A 41 -4.26 0.58 4.69
C ILE A 41 -3.79 -0.45 5.71
N ALA A 42 -2.74 -1.20 5.43
CA ALA A 42 -2.18 -2.15 6.40
C ALA A 42 -1.75 -1.41 7.68
N ARG A 43 -1.01 -0.31 7.53
CA ARG A 43 -0.45 0.45 8.64
C ARG A 43 -1.50 1.19 9.46
N PHE A 44 -2.40 1.91 8.81
CA PHE A 44 -3.31 2.85 9.47
C PHE A 44 -4.78 2.41 9.47
N GLY A 45 -5.10 1.30 8.82
CA GLY A 45 -6.47 0.85 8.57
C GLY A 45 -7.11 1.52 7.35
N PRO A 46 -8.34 1.13 7.00
CA PRO A 46 -9.09 1.78 5.93
C PRO A 46 -9.42 3.25 6.30
N PRO A 47 -9.40 4.18 5.33
CA PRO A 47 -9.80 5.56 5.58
C PRO A 47 -11.23 5.64 6.14
N PRO A 48 -11.48 6.40 7.22
CA PRO A 48 -12.84 6.65 7.71
C PRO A 48 -13.64 7.55 6.78
N ASP A 49 -14.97 7.53 6.93
CA ASP A 49 -15.87 8.42 6.18
C ASP A 49 -15.49 9.89 6.37
N GLY A 50 -15.16 10.54 5.25
CA GLY A 50 -14.67 11.93 5.21
C GLY A 50 -13.24 12.08 4.70
N CYS A 51 -12.48 10.99 4.58
CA CYS A 51 -11.25 10.95 3.78
C CYS A 51 -11.19 9.69 2.91
N THR A 52 -10.38 9.73 1.86
CA THR A 52 -10.22 8.62 0.93
C THR A 52 -8.86 8.66 0.27
N LEU A 53 -8.26 7.49 0.06
CA LEU A 53 -7.05 7.37 -0.73
C LEU A 53 -7.42 7.41 -2.22
N VAL A 54 -6.68 8.15 -3.03
CA VAL A 54 -6.95 8.32 -4.47
C VAL A 54 -5.65 8.20 -5.26
N SER A 55 -5.72 7.76 -6.50
CA SER A 55 -4.60 7.91 -7.43
C SER A 55 -4.68 9.30 -8.04
N VAL A 56 -3.62 10.09 -7.87
CA VAL A 56 -3.48 11.43 -8.44
C VAL A 56 -2.76 11.31 -9.78
N THR A 57 -3.35 11.87 -10.83
CA THR A 57 -2.74 11.91 -12.16
C THR A 57 -1.93 13.19 -12.33
N ASN A 58 -0.62 13.05 -12.45
CA ASN A 58 0.32 14.16 -12.61
C ASN A 58 0.77 14.23 -14.07
N ARG A 59 0.37 15.29 -14.77
CA ARG A 59 0.74 15.54 -16.17
C ARG A 59 1.94 16.48 -16.22
N HIS A 60 3.01 16.03 -16.84
CA HIS A 60 4.25 16.80 -17.03
C HIS A 60 4.67 16.74 -18.49
N ASP A 61 5.60 17.60 -18.87
CA ASP A 61 6.10 17.70 -20.25
C ASP A 61 6.77 16.39 -20.73
N PHE A 62 7.29 15.59 -19.79
CA PHE A 62 7.94 14.31 -20.05
C PHE A 62 6.99 13.10 -20.05
N GLY A 63 5.69 13.32 -19.79
CA GLY A 63 4.67 12.28 -19.72
C GLY A 63 3.78 12.37 -18.48
N VAL A 64 3.04 11.30 -18.23
CA VAL A 64 2.09 11.22 -17.11
C VAL A 64 2.61 10.23 -16.08
N TYR A 65 2.64 10.63 -14.82
CA TYR A 65 2.86 9.72 -13.69
C TYR A 65 1.71 9.80 -12.69
N TYR A 66 1.66 8.83 -11.79
CA TYR A 66 0.66 8.67 -10.76
C TYR A 66 1.31 8.70 -9.38
N SER A 67 0.67 9.36 -8.43
CA SER A 67 0.98 9.30 -7.00
C SER A 67 -0.24 8.86 -6.20
N LEU A 68 -0.01 8.43 -4.97
CA LEU A 68 -1.07 8.20 -3.99
C LEU A 68 -1.38 9.53 -3.29
N GLY A 69 -2.65 9.92 -3.27
CA GLY A 69 -3.10 11.08 -2.51
C GLY A 69 -4.09 10.69 -1.42
N LEU A 70 -4.05 11.38 -0.28
CA LEU A 70 -5.09 11.38 0.72
C LEU A 70 -6.01 12.58 0.50
N LYS A 71 -7.21 12.32 -0.03
CA LYS A 71 -8.24 13.35 -0.20
C LYS A 71 -9.05 13.48 1.08
N VAL A 72 -9.13 14.67 1.64
CA VAL A 72 -9.78 14.95 2.91
C VAL A 72 -10.87 16.00 2.73
N ASP A 73 -12.09 15.73 3.17
CA ASP A 73 -13.14 16.74 3.23
C ASP A 73 -12.90 17.71 4.40
N ALA A 74 -12.88 19.02 4.11
CA ALA A 74 -12.55 20.04 5.10
C ALA A 74 -13.61 20.19 6.22
N LEU A 75 -14.86 19.78 5.99
CA LEU A 75 -15.88 19.77 7.04
C LEU A 75 -15.68 18.55 7.96
N ALA A 76 -15.44 17.38 7.37
CA ALA A 76 -15.14 16.15 8.09
C ALA A 76 -13.86 16.30 8.94
N TYR A 77 -12.79 16.86 8.39
CA TYR A 77 -11.54 17.10 9.12
C TYR A 77 -11.72 17.95 10.39
N ARG A 78 -12.67 18.91 10.37
CA ARG A 78 -12.93 19.79 11.53
C ARG A 78 -13.90 19.20 12.56
N ARG A 79 -14.68 18.17 12.18
CA ARG A 79 -15.82 17.68 12.98
C ARG A 79 -15.71 16.22 13.38
N ASN A 80 -14.92 15.43 12.66
CA ASN A 80 -14.75 14.02 12.91
C ASN A 80 -13.32 13.75 13.41
N PRO A 81 -13.12 13.51 14.72
CA PRO A 81 -11.80 13.21 15.29
C PRO A 81 -11.10 12.01 14.63
N ALA A 82 -11.85 11.04 14.11
CA ALA A 82 -11.25 9.91 13.40
C ALA A 82 -10.62 10.33 12.06
N VAL A 83 -11.22 11.30 11.35
CA VAL A 83 -10.65 11.85 10.11
C VAL A 83 -9.41 12.67 10.41
N THR A 84 -9.44 13.49 11.47
CA THR A 84 -8.25 14.24 11.93
C THR A 84 -7.11 13.30 12.27
N ALA A 85 -7.36 12.30 13.15
CA ALA A 85 -6.34 11.34 13.58
C ALA A 85 -5.77 10.52 12.41
N TYR A 86 -6.63 10.06 11.48
CA TYR A 86 -6.17 9.32 10.30
C TYR A 86 -5.30 10.20 9.39
N THR A 87 -5.71 11.44 9.17
CA THR A 87 -4.96 12.39 8.34
C THR A 87 -3.61 12.69 8.98
N GLU A 88 -3.56 13.00 10.27
CA GLU A 88 -2.32 13.29 11.00
C GLU A 88 -1.36 12.09 11.01
N ALA A 89 -1.89 10.87 11.12
CA ALA A 89 -1.08 9.65 11.10
C ALA A 89 -0.53 9.31 9.72
N ALA A 90 -1.30 9.55 8.65
CA ALA A 90 -0.95 9.11 7.29
C ALA A 90 -0.33 10.20 6.40
N GLN A 91 -0.40 11.48 6.78
CA GLN A 91 0.03 12.61 5.93
C GLN A 91 1.52 12.57 5.53
N ASP A 92 2.37 11.96 6.35
CA ASP A 92 3.81 11.84 6.08
C ASP A 92 4.13 10.60 5.23
N GLY A 93 3.14 9.75 4.94
CA GLY A 93 3.33 8.50 4.20
C GLY A 93 4.05 7.43 5.03
N LEU A 94 4.69 6.49 4.33
CA LEU A 94 5.57 5.46 4.90
C LEU A 94 7.02 5.77 4.55
N GLU A 95 7.96 5.35 5.40
CA GLU A 95 9.39 5.41 5.09
C GLU A 95 9.81 4.24 4.20
N SER A 96 9.27 3.04 4.45
CA SER A 96 9.66 1.80 3.77
C SER A 96 8.47 0.87 3.49
N TRP A 97 8.65 -0.13 2.62
CA TRP A 97 7.62 -1.17 2.43
C TRP A 97 7.47 -2.09 3.65
N VAL A 98 8.60 -2.33 4.34
CA VAL A 98 8.70 -3.32 5.42
C VAL A 98 7.90 -2.91 6.65
N GLU A 99 7.75 -1.61 6.94
CA GLU A 99 6.94 -1.14 8.08
C GLU A 99 5.44 -1.46 7.93
N ALA A 100 4.99 -1.79 6.72
CA ALA A 100 3.64 -2.25 6.44
C ALA A 100 3.56 -3.77 6.15
N GLY A 101 4.67 -4.49 6.29
CA GLY A 101 4.74 -5.93 6.02
C GLY A 101 4.79 -6.29 4.52
N PHE A 102 5.18 -5.35 3.67
CA PHE A 102 5.31 -5.54 2.22
C PHE A 102 6.78 -5.73 1.83
N ALA A 103 7.00 -6.52 0.78
CA ALA A 103 8.18 -6.41 -0.05
C ALA A 103 7.92 -5.39 -1.17
N PRO A 104 8.95 -4.74 -1.73
CA PRO A 104 8.78 -3.87 -2.88
C PRO A 104 8.07 -4.63 -4.03
N PRO A 105 6.99 -4.06 -4.62
CA PRO A 105 6.26 -4.72 -5.70
C PRO A 105 7.08 -4.80 -7.00
N VAL A 106 8.05 -3.89 -7.14
CA VAL A 106 9.00 -3.84 -8.23
C VAL A 106 10.39 -3.67 -7.62
N ARG A 107 11.37 -4.42 -8.13
CA ARG A 107 12.79 -4.26 -7.75
C ARG A 107 13.55 -3.67 -8.91
N TYR A 108 14.33 -2.65 -8.62
CA TYR A 108 15.18 -1.94 -9.56
C TYR A 108 16.64 -2.28 -9.27
N GLU A 109 17.35 -2.73 -10.30
CA GLU A 109 18.79 -2.97 -10.25
C GLU A 109 19.46 -2.18 -11.36
N ASP A 110 20.57 -1.53 -11.05
CA ASP A 110 21.29 -0.67 -11.99
C ASP A 110 21.66 -1.43 -13.27
N GLY A 111 21.21 -0.88 -14.41
CA GLY A 111 21.49 -1.44 -15.74
C GLY A 111 20.66 -2.68 -16.11
N SER A 112 19.72 -3.10 -15.27
CA SER A 112 18.85 -4.26 -15.50
C SER A 112 17.39 -3.86 -15.72
N ALA A 113 16.63 -4.74 -16.35
CA ALA A 113 15.18 -4.56 -16.44
C ALA A 113 14.54 -4.72 -15.04
N PRO A 114 13.49 -3.95 -14.72
CA PRO A 114 12.78 -4.10 -13.45
C PRO A 114 12.24 -5.52 -13.25
N THR A 115 12.38 -6.05 -12.03
CA THR A 115 11.86 -7.38 -11.67
C THR A 115 10.55 -7.25 -10.91
N VAL A 116 9.54 -8.01 -11.32
CA VAL A 116 8.20 -8.04 -10.72
C VAL A 116 7.85 -9.48 -10.36
N ASP A 117 7.75 -9.79 -9.07
CA ASP A 117 7.41 -11.13 -8.59
C ASP A 117 5.90 -11.40 -8.68
N ARG A 118 5.09 -10.34 -8.51
CA ARG A 118 3.63 -10.37 -8.50
C ARG A 118 3.12 -9.12 -9.20
N ASP A 119 2.41 -9.28 -10.31
CA ASP A 119 1.96 -8.17 -11.16
C ASP A 119 0.51 -7.74 -10.90
N ARG A 120 -0.17 -8.43 -9.96
CA ARG A 120 -1.53 -8.10 -9.52
C ARG A 120 -1.56 -7.69 -8.05
N ILE A 121 -2.37 -6.68 -7.75
CA ILE A 121 -2.54 -6.20 -6.38
C ILE A 121 -3.06 -7.29 -5.44
N ASP A 122 -3.97 -8.15 -5.90
CA ASP A 122 -4.54 -9.23 -5.10
C ASP A 122 -3.45 -10.20 -4.62
N ASP A 123 -2.47 -10.51 -5.50
CA ASP A 123 -1.36 -11.41 -5.20
C ASP A 123 -0.35 -10.75 -4.25
N ILE A 124 -0.06 -9.46 -4.44
CA ILE A 124 0.82 -8.68 -3.56
C ILE A 124 0.24 -8.65 -2.15
N VAL A 125 -1.06 -8.34 -2.01
CA VAL A 125 -1.75 -8.30 -0.71
C VAL A 125 -1.81 -9.69 -0.09
N THR A 126 -2.06 -10.74 -0.88
CA THR A 126 -1.99 -12.14 -0.41
C THR A 126 -0.59 -12.45 0.14
N GLY A 127 0.48 -12.00 -0.53
CA GLY A 127 1.85 -12.13 -0.05
C GLY A 127 2.08 -11.43 1.30
N ALA A 128 1.59 -10.19 1.46
CA ALA A 128 1.69 -9.45 2.72
C ALA A 128 0.90 -10.12 3.86
N LEU A 129 -0.28 -10.67 3.57
CA LEU A 129 -1.08 -11.44 4.53
C LEU A 129 -0.37 -12.72 4.97
N LEU A 130 0.28 -13.42 4.04
CA LEU A 130 1.13 -14.57 4.37
C LEU A 130 2.34 -14.15 5.21
N ALA A 131 3.00 -13.03 4.88
CA ALA A 131 4.17 -12.55 5.62
C ALA A 131 3.83 -12.12 7.06
N THR A 132 2.65 -11.53 7.25
CA THR A 132 2.18 -11.00 8.55
C THR A 132 1.32 -11.99 9.34
N ARG A 133 1.14 -13.22 8.86
CA ARG A 133 0.23 -14.21 9.48
C ARG A 133 0.64 -14.58 10.92
N PRO A 134 -0.32 -14.96 11.78
CA PRO A 134 0.02 -15.62 13.04
C PRO A 134 0.60 -17.01 12.79
N ASN A 135 1.34 -17.52 13.77
CA ASN A 135 1.77 -18.91 13.83
C ASN A 135 0.56 -19.84 14.07
N ALA A 136 0.78 -21.15 14.01
CA ALA A 136 -0.27 -22.17 14.24
C ALA A 136 -0.93 -22.08 15.63
N ASP A 137 -0.27 -21.48 16.62
CA ASP A 137 -0.81 -21.22 17.96
C ASP A 137 -1.61 -19.90 18.07
N GLY A 138 -1.79 -19.19 16.95
CA GLY A 138 -2.48 -17.91 16.86
C GLY A 138 -1.63 -16.70 17.25
N ARG A 139 -0.36 -16.88 17.61
CA ARG A 139 0.51 -15.76 18.01
C ARG A 139 1.25 -15.16 16.83
N PHE A 140 1.29 -13.83 16.77
CA PHE A 140 2.10 -13.11 15.80
C PHE A 140 3.56 -13.09 16.22
N ALA A 141 4.46 -13.35 15.26
CA ALA A 141 5.90 -13.33 15.50
C ALA A 141 6.42 -11.94 15.88
N ILE A 142 5.80 -10.89 15.32
CA ILE A 142 6.04 -9.49 15.63
C ILE A 142 4.71 -8.88 16.08
N PRO A 143 4.61 -8.24 17.26
CA PRO A 143 3.33 -7.69 17.74
C PRO A 143 2.63 -6.76 16.74
N ASP A 144 3.40 -5.97 16.00
CA ASP A 144 2.89 -5.03 15.00
C ASP A 144 2.19 -5.74 13.83
N PHE A 145 2.56 -6.99 13.52
CA PHE A 145 1.94 -7.77 12.45
C PHE A 145 0.46 -8.05 12.71
N GLU A 146 0.02 -8.10 13.97
CA GLU A 146 -1.38 -8.29 14.29
C GLU A 146 -2.23 -7.15 13.72
N ALA A 147 -1.77 -5.91 13.87
CA ALA A 147 -2.47 -4.74 13.34
C ALA A 147 -2.49 -4.76 11.81
N LEU A 148 -1.33 -4.97 11.18
CA LEU A 148 -1.19 -5.03 9.72
C LEU A 148 -2.08 -6.11 9.12
N HIS A 149 -2.00 -7.33 9.65
CA HIS A 149 -2.75 -8.49 9.17
C HIS A 149 -4.26 -8.28 9.31
N ARG A 150 -4.72 -7.79 10.46
CA ARG A 150 -6.14 -7.50 10.71
C ARG A 150 -6.67 -6.43 9.75
N ASN A 151 -5.92 -5.35 9.53
CA ASN A 151 -6.32 -4.26 8.64
C ASN A 151 -6.42 -4.73 7.18
N LEU A 152 -5.41 -5.49 6.72
CA LEU A 152 -5.41 -6.06 5.37
C LEU A 152 -6.55 -7.07 5.19
N ALA A 153 -6.77 -7.96 6.16
CA ALA A 153 -7.83 -8.97 6.06
C ALA A 153 -9.23 -8.33 6.01
N ALA A 154 -9.43 -7.23 6.74
CA ALA A 154 -10.68 -6.47 6.71
C ALA A 154 -10.89 -5.74 5.36
N ALA A 155 -9.82 -5.17 4.79
CA ALA A 155 -9.91 -4.38 3.55
C ALA A 155 -9.89 -5.23 2.27
N TYR A 156 -9.25 -6.41 2.30
CA TYR A 156 -9.05 -7.30 1.15
C TYR A 156 -9.50 -8.74 1.48
N PRO A 157 -10.80 -8.98 1.67
CA PRO A 157 -11.32 -10.28 2.10
C PRO A 157 -11.02 -11.42 1.11
N ALA A 158 -10.97 -11.12 -0.20
CA ALA A 158 -10.64 -12.11 -1.22
C ALA A 158 -9.17 -12.59 -1.11
N SER A 159 -8.22 -11.65 -0.94
CA SER A 159 -6.81 -11.97 -0.70
C SER A 159 -6.62 -12.69 0.64
N ALA A 160 -7.39 -12.32 1.67
CA ALA A 160 -7.39 -13.02 2.96
C ALA A 160 -7.83 -14.49 2.82
N GLU A 161 -8.84 -14.75 2.00
CA GLU A 161 -9.26 -16.13 1.74
C GLU A 161 -8.24 -16.91 0.92
N ALA A 162 -7.65 -16.30 -0.12
CA ALA A 162 -6.58 -16.91 -0.89
C ALA A 162 -5.37 -17.27 -0.01
N ALA A 163 -4.97 -16.38 0.91
CA ALA A 163 -3.88 -16.64 1.85
C ALA A 163 -4.18 -17.84 2.77
N LYS A 164 -5.41 -17.97 3.27
CA LYS A 164 -5.80 -19.12 4.10
C LYS A 164 -5.72 -20.44 3.36
N ILE A 165 -6.18 -20.47 2.10
CA ILE A 165 -6.12 -21.68 1.26
C ILE A 165 -4.66 -22.11 1.07
N LEU A 166 -3.76 -21.16 0.73
CA LEU A 166 -2.34 -21.46 0.57
C LEU A 166 -1.68 -21.97 1.86
N ILE A 167 -2.07 -21.45 3.04
CA ILE A 167 -1.57 -21.96 4.32
C ILE A 167 -2.01 -23.42 4.53
N GLN A 168 -3.28 -23.72 4.26
CA GLN A 168 -3.80 -25.09 4.38
C GLN A 168 -3.09 -26.07 3.45
N GLU A 169 -2.70 -25.64 2.25
CA GLU A 169 -1.94 -26.46 1.30
C GLU A 169 -0.49 -26.70 1.73
N ILE A 170 0.13 -25.75 2.45
CA ILE A 170 1.50 -25.88 2.97
C ILE A 170 1.55 -26.85 4.17
N ASP A 171 0.51 -26.84 4.99
CA ASP A 171 0.43 -27.66 6.20
C ASP A 171 -0.11 -29.09 5.95
N ALA A 172 -0.57 -29.39 4.73
CA ALA A 172 -1.11 -30.68 4.29
C ALA A 172 -0.02 -31.66 3.81
#